data_AF-A0A565B7W5-F1
#
_entry.id   AF-A0A565B7W5-F1
#
_cell.length_a   1.000
_cell.length_b   1.000
_cell.length_c   1.000
_cell.angle_alpha   90.00
_cell.angle_beta   90.00
_cell.angle_gamma   90.00
#
_symmetry.space_group_name_H-M   'P 1'
#
loop_
_entity.id
_entity.type
_entity.pdbx_description
1 polymer ?
#
loop_
_entity_poly.entity_id
_entity_poly.type
_entity_poly.pdbx_seq_one_letter_code
_entity_poly.pdbx_strand_id
1 'polypeptide(L)' 'MDCGLINENPIVYRKRDRPVRTDLSNTDDEFSVDVRVEPGSHDQETAVNKQLGDKERMAAGLENPNLVDLINSI' A
#
# COMPACT_ATOMS: atom_id res chain seq x y z
N MET A 1 19.73 32.05 -41.61
CA MET A 1 20.15 30.64 -41.46
C MET A 1 19.07 29.92 -40.69
N ASP A 2 17.94 29.88 -41.36
CA ASP A 2 16.81 28.99 -41.24
C ASP A 2 17.28 27.54 -41.47
N CYS A 3 16.93 26.66 -40.54
CA CYS A 3 16.85 25.23 -40.80
C CYS A 3 15.56 24.77 -40.14
N GLY A 4 14.47 24.85 -40.91
CA GLY A 4 13.20 24.23 -40.56
C GLY A 4 13.34 22.72 -40.63
N LEU A 5 13.30 22.06 -39.48
CA LEU A 5 12.98 20.63 -39.40
C LEU A 5 11.49 20.49 -39.11
N ILE A 6 10.65 20.91 -40.06
CA ILE A 6 9.25 20.51 -40.03
C ILE A 6 9.18 19.11 -40.60
N ASN A 7 8.84 18.12 -39.77
CA ASN A 7 8.53 16.80 -40.29
C ASN A 7 7.17 16.89 -41.00
N GLU A 8 7.19 16.91 -42.34
CA GLU A 8 6.00 17.07 -43.20
C GLU A 8 5.26 15.74 -43.45
N ASN A 9 5.70 14.65 -42.82
CA ASN A 9 5.04 13.36 -42.94
C ASN A 9 4.29 13.04 -41.63
N PRO A 10 2.95 12.95 -41.63
CA PRO A 10 2.22 12.54 -40.44
C PRO A 10 2.55 11.08 -40.14
N ILE A 11 3.39 10.84 -39.14
CA ILE A 11 3.57 9.51 -38.57
C ILE A 11 2.28 9.12 -37.84
N VAL A 12 1.35 8.49 -38.57
CA VAL A 12 0.19 7.84 -37.96
C VAL A 12 0.70 6.60 -37.23
N TYR A 13 1.15 6.79 -35.99
CA TYR A 13 1.31 5.66 -35.09
C TYR A 13 -0.09 5.13 -34.80
N ARG A 14 -0.40 3.92 -35.29
CA ARG A 14 -1.51 3.13 -34.75
C ARG A 14 -1.34 3.16 -33.24
N LYS A 15 -2.31 3.73 -32.52
CA LYS A 15 -2.31 3.75 -31.05
C LYS A 15 -2.03 2.31 -30.60
N ARG A 16 -0.82 2.05 -30.12
CA ARG A 16 -0.60 0.91 -29.24
C ARG A 16 -1.26 1.37 -27.96
N ASP A 17 -2.39 0.75 -27.63
CA ASP A 17 -2.96 0.85 -26.29
C ASP A 17 -1.79 0.74 -25.31
N ARG A 18 -1.61 1.79 -24.49
CA ARG A 18 -0.61 1.69 -23.42
C ARG A 18 -1.03 0.46 -22.64
N PRO A 19 -0.20 -0.59 -22.53
CA PRO A 19 -0.53 -1.63 -21.58
C PRO A 19 -0.66 -0.90 -20.24
N VAL A 20 -1.87 -0.93 -19.67
CA VAL A 20 -2.03 -0.63 -18.25
C VAL A 20 -0.98 -1.51 -17.60
N ARG A 21 -0.09 -0.91 -16.79
CA ARG A 21 0.79 -1.70 -15.94
C ARG A 21 -0.13 -2.50 -15.03
N THR A 22 -0.49 -3.68 -15.49
CA THR A 22 -0.99 -4.75 -14.65
C THR A 22 0.26 -5.23 -13.93
N ASP A 23 0.72 -4.46 -12.95
CA ASP A 23 1.51 -5.01 -11.87
C ASP A 23 0.52 -5.86 -11.06
N LEU A 24 0.20 -7.04 -11.61
CA LEU A 24 -0.38 -8.16 -10.88
C LEU A 24 0.77 -9.07 -10.45
N SER A 25 1.80 -8.47 -9.87
CA SER A 25 2.66 -9.14 -8.93
C SER A 25 2.36 -8.52 -7.57
N ASN A 26 2.26 -9.32 -6.52
CA ASN A 26 1.80 -8.91 -5.19
C ASN A 26 0.27 -8.68 -5.21
N THR A 27 -0.58 -9.66 -4.92
CA THR A 27 -0.69 -10.19 -3.55
C THR A 27 -1.51 -11.49 -3.60
N ASP A 28 -0.86 -12.63 -3.82
CA ASP A 28 -1.52 -13.96 -3.73
C ASP A 28 -1.35 -14.56 -2.33
N ASP A 29 -1.50 -13.71 -1.30
CA ASP A 29 -1.49 -14.10 0.12
C ASP A 29 -2.22 -13.03 0.96
N GLU A 30 -3.40 -12.58 0.52
CA GLU A 30 -4.23 -11.62 1.30
C GLU A 30 -4.96 -12.33 2.44
N PHE A 31 -4.23 -12.89 3.40
CA PHE A 31 -4.83 -13.27 4.68
C PHE A 31 -5.24 -12.00 5.43
N SER A 32 -6.54 -11.69 5.39
CA SER A 32 -7.10 -10.61 6.20
C SER A 32 -7.22 -11.07 7.66
N VAL A 33 -6.25 -10.65 8.47
CA VAL A 33 -6.27 -10.88 9.93
C VAL A 33 -7.05 -9.75 10.60
N ASP A 34 -8.08 -10.12 11.36
CA ASP A 34 -8.86 -9.22 12.20
C ASP A 34 -8.54 -9.51 13.68
N VAL A 35 -8.05 -8.49 14.39
CA VAL A 35 -7.64 -8.61 15.79
C VAL A 35 -8.50 -7.68 16.63
N ARG A 36 -9.15 -8.24 17.66
CA ARG A 36 -10.04 -7.52 18.58
C ARG A 36 -9.82 -7.99 20.01
N VAL A 37 -9.96 -7.08 20.95
CA VAL A 37 -10.03 -7.39 22.38
C VAL A 37 -11.35 -8.08 22.69
N GLU A 38 -11.33 -9.03 23.63
CA GLU A 38 -12.54 -9.68 24.13
C GLU A 38 -13.49 -8.65 24.78
N PRO A 39 -14.79 -8.66 24.44
CA PRO A 39 -15.74 -7.66 24.94
C PRO A 39 -15.86 -7.73 26.46
N GLY A 40 -15.78 -6.57 27.12
CA GLY A 40 -15.84 -6.46 28.58
C GLY A 40 -14.54 -6.78 29.32
N SER A 41 -13.48 -7.21 28.62
CA SER A 41 -12.17 -7.50 29.23
C SER A 41 -11.27 -6.27 29.37
N HIS A 42 -11.64 -5.14 28.76
CA HIS A 42 -10.88 -3.90 28.87
C HIS A 42 -11.77 -2.65 28.82
N ASP A 43 -11.59 -1.71 29.76
CA ASP A 43 -12.33 -0.44 29.85
C ASP A 43 -12.22 0.41 28.57
N GLN A 44 -11.08 0.32 27.88
CA GLN A 44 -10.81 1.06 26.64
C GLN A 44 -10.88 0.17 25.38
N GLU A 45 -11.63 -0.93 25.41
CA GLU A 45 -11.71 -1.89 24.31
C GLU A 45 -11.97 -1.22 22.95
N THR A 46 -12.85 -0.21 22.91
CA THR A 46 -13.23 0.48 21.67
C THR A 46 -12.04 1.25 21.09
N ALA A 47 -11.26 1.89 21.95
CA ALA A 47 -10.10 2.67 21.54
C ALA A 47 -8.96 1.76 21.05
N VAL A 48 -8.72 0.65 21.74
CA VAL A 48 -7.71 -0.36 21.36
C VAL A 48 -8.09 -1.01 20.03
N ASN A 49 -9.33 -1.48 19.88
CA ASN A 49 -9.81 -2.08 18.64
C ASN A 49 -9.72 -1.11 17.45
N LYS A 50 -9.97 0.19 17.67
CA LYS A 50 -9.79 1.22 16.64
C LYS A 50 -8.34 1.42 16.24
N GLN A 51 -7.38 1.23 17.14
CA GLN A 51 -5.95 1.30 16.80
C GLN A 51 -5.50 0.05 16.05
N LEU A 52 -5.92 -1.14 16.50
CA LEU A 52 -5.58 -2.42 15.87
C LEU A 52 -6.13 -2.53 14.44
N GLY A 53 -7.31 -1.96 14.17
CA GLY A 53 -7.91 -1.93 12.83
C GLY A 53 -7.32 -0.88 11.88
N ASP A 54 -6.45 -0.01 12.35
CA ASP A 54 -5.86 1.09 11.57
C ASP A 54 -4.58 0.60 10.88
N LYS A 55 -4.74 0.06 9.66
CA LYS A 55 -3.64 -0.58 8.92
C LYS A 55 -2.43 0.33 8.70
N GLU A 56 -2.65 1.62 8.43
CA GLU A 56 -1.56 2.58 8.22
C GLU A 56 -0.77 2.83 9.50
N ARG A 57 -1.44 2.99 10.66
CA ARG A 57 -0.74 3.17 11.94
C ARG A 57 -0.07 1.89 12.43
N MET A 58 -0.68 0.72 12.22
CA MET A 58 -0.05 -0.57 12.54
C MET A 58 1.23 -0.79 11.71
N ALA A 59 1.18 -0.48 10.42
CA ALA A 59 2.35 -0.55 9.54
C ALA A 59 3.47 0.39 10.02
N ALA A 60 3.15 1.66 10.32
CA ALA A 60 4.13 2.62 10.83
C ALA A 60 4.75 2.20 12.17
N GLY A 61 3.98 1.52 13.04
CA GLY A 61 4.48 0.96 14.29
C GLY A 61 5.51 -0.14 14.06
N LEU A 62 5.29 -1.00 13.05
CA LEU A 62 6.22 -2.06 12.65
C LEU A 62 7.52 -1.54 12.02
N GLU A 63 7.54 -0.29 11.55
CA GLU A 63 8.78 0.36 11.09
C GLU A 63 9.65 0.90 12.25
N ASN A 64 9.11 0.97 13.47
CA ASN A 64 9.86 1.42 14.65
C ASN A 64 10.61 0.25 15.32
N PRO A 65 11.95 0.23 15.28
CA PRO A 65 12.73 -0.90 15.78
C PRO A 65 12.56 -1.15 17.29
N ASN A 66 12.30 -0.11 18.08
CA ASN A 66 12.09 -0.27 19.53
C ASN A 66 10.79 -1.00 19.85
N LEU A 67 9.72 -0.74 19.08
CA LEU A 67 8.44 -1.41 19.26
C LEU A 67 8.54 -2.86 18.79
N VAL A 68 9.21 -3.11 17.66
CA VAL A 68 9.42 -4.45 17.12
C VAL A 68 10.27 -5.31 18.06
N ASP A 69 11.35 -4.78 18.62
CA ASP A 69 12.20 -5.49 19.58
C ASP A 69 11.42 -5.91 20.83
N LEU A 70 10.63 -4.98 21.38
CA LEU A 70 9.75 -5.26 22.52
C LEU A 70 8.74 -6.36 22.20
N ILE A 71 8.12 -6.34 21.01
CA ILE A 71 7.12 -7.33 20.59
C ILE A 71 7.72 -8.72 20.38
N ASN A 72 8.95 -8.82 19.87
CA ASN A 72 9.64 -10.10 19.67
C ASN A 72 10.25 -10.67 20.95
N SER A 73 10.39 -9.85 21.99
CA SER A 73 10.96 -10.25 23.28
C SER A 73 9.93 -10.82 24.27
N ILE A 74 8.64 -10.84 23.88
CA ILE A 74 7.53 -11.42 24.65
C ILE A 74 7.42 -12.91 24.35
#